data_AF-A0AAV7EDR8-F1
#
_entry.id   AF-A0AAV7EDR8-F1
#
_cell.length_a   1.000
_cell.length_b   1.000
_cell.length_c   1.000
_cell.angle_alpha   90.00
_cell.angle_beta   90.00
_cell.angle_gamma   90.00
#
_symmetry.space_group_name_H-M   'P 1'
#
loop_
_entity.id
_entity.type
_entity.pdbx_description
1 polymer ?
#
loop_
_entity_poly.entity_id
_entity_poly.type
_entity_poly.pdbx_seq_one_letter_code
_entity_poly.pdbx_strand_id
1 'polypeptide(L)'
;MGIIVTLSIQTPLLADMGEAANKTTKLLFYFFQLILFYRPDLRLSRRAEAVLPTARPPFTRGIEPFREMSVDRTQGTSVGIRTLSTSSSFSRCAYASSASEHARCGTPAWMGRGLSCVCIKTKGTYERICVNLTPLQEERVQRLRHRMKVYFDSSRPDHQEALRALWYATYPDQELHGLISDQWKQMGWQGRDPSTDFRGAGFISLENLLFFAKTFSVSFQQLLNKKGGKRATWEYPFAVAGVNITFMIMQMLDLHSIKPRTFVRTVFIQMLSENEWAFDLLYCVAFMVMDKQWLAKNASYMEFNDILKSTRAQLEKELLMDDVLRIEDMPSYSLLH
;
A
#
# COMPACT_ATOMS: atom_id res chain seq x y z
N MET A 1 29.74 16.10 -20.80
CA MET A 1 30.15 15.60 -19.48
C MET A 1 29.17 16.16 -18.45
N GLY A 2 28.50 15.30 -17.66
CA GLY A 2 27.63 15.74 -16.57
C GLY A 2 28.29 15.42 -15.23
N ILE A 3 28.36 16.39 -14.32
CA ILE A 3 28.87 16.17 -12.96
C ILE A 3 27.72 15.63 -12.11
N ILE A 4 27.83 14.37 -11.68
CA ILE A 4 26.93 13.78 -10.70
C ILE A 4 27.30 14.35 -9.33
N VAL A 5 26.43 15.17 -8.75
CA VAL A 5 26.55 15.63 -7.36
C VAL A 5 25.67 14.75 -6.49
N THR A 6 26.27 13.77 -5.84
CA THR A 6 25.62 12.91 -4.84
C THR A 6 25.27 13.75 -3.61
N LEU A 7 24.02 14.23 -3.53
CA LEU A 7 23.50 14.90 -2.34
C LEU A 7 23.31 13.90 -1.19
N SER A 8 24.39 13.60 -0.49
CA SER A 8 24.35 12.98 0.83
C SER A 8 23.60 13.93 1.78
N ILE A 9 22.39 13.56 2.18
CA ILE A 9 21.63 14.29 3.20
C ILE A 9 22.22 13.88 4.55
N GLN A 10 23.30 14.58 4.91
CA GLN A 10 24.01 14.38 6.17
C GLN A 10 23.09 14.71 7.35
N THR A 11 23.24 13.97 8.45
CA THR A 11 22.39 14.03 9.63
C THR A 11 23.00 14.84 10.78
N PRO A 12 22.68 16.15 10.91
CA PRO A 12 22.89 16.88 12.17
C PRO A 12 21.59 17.33 12.86
N LEU A 13 20.50 17.56 12.11
CA LEU A 13 19.27 18.20 12.62
C LEU A 13 18.49 17.38 13.66
N LEU A 14 18.82 16.09 13.87
CA LEU A 14 18.21 15.27 14.92
C LEU A 14 18.91 15.41 16.28
N ALA A 15 20.10 16.02 16.34
CA ALA A 15 20.87 16.19 17.58
C ALA A 15 20.56 17.51 18.31
N ASP A 16 20.19 18.56 17.57
CA ASP A 16 19.86 19.89 18.13
C ASP A 16 18.37 20.05 18.52
N MET A 17 17.48 19.16 18.06
CA MET A 17 16.08 19.16 18.48
C MET A 17 15.92 18.49 19.85
N GLY A 18 16.39 19.19 20.88
CA GLY A 18 16.37 18.75 22.27
C GLY A 18 14.97 18.46 22.85
N GLU A 19 14.97 18.02 24.10
CA GLU A 19 13.87 17.35 24.80
C GLU A 19 12.54 18.15 24.88
N ALA A 20 12.59 19.46 24.64
CA ALA A 20 11.43 20.37 24.61
C ALA A 20 10.50 20.22 23.37
N ALA A 21 10.82 19.37 22.40
CA ALA A 21 10.00 19.16 21.20
C ALA A 21 8.64 18.47 21.52
N ASN A 22 7.61 19.30 21.73
CA ASN A 22 6.18 18.97 21.90
C ASN A 22 5.72 17.79 21.00
N LYS A 23 4.86 16.89 21.53
CA LYS A 23 4.28 15.74 20.80
C LYS A 23 3.67 16.17 19.44
N THR A 24 3.04 17.34 19.35
CA THR A 24 2.51 17.90 18.09
C THR A 24 3.61 18.21 17.06
N THR A 25 4.75 18.77 17.48
CA THR A 25 5.89 19.08 16.60
C THR A 25 6.50 17.78 16.04
N LYS A 26 6.64 16.75 16.87
CA LYS A 26 7.10 15.42 16.44
C LYS A 26 6.09 14.78 15.47
N LEU A 27 4.79 14.87 15.76
CA LEU A 27 3.73 14.35 14.88
C LEU A 27 3.72 15.05 13.52
N LEU A 28 3.81 16.38 13.49
CA LEU A 28 3.91 17.17 12.25
C LEU A 28 5.19 16.84 11.46
N PHE A 29 6.32 16.62 12.13
CA PHE A 29 7.54 16.16 11.46
C PHE A 29 7.33 14.78 10.80
N TYR A 30 6.74 13.81 11.52
CA TYR A 30 6.41 12.49 10.94
C TYR A 30 5.32 12.51 9.87
N PHE A 31 4.46 13.54 9.84
CA PHE A 31 3.48 13.78 8.78
C PHE A 31 4.16 14.40 7.55
N PHE A 32 5.06 15.36 7.74
CA PHE A 32 5.92 15.89 6.67
C PHE A 32 6.85 14.83 6.07
N GLN A 33 7.44 13.95 6.89
CA GLN A 33 8.21 12.81 6.39
C GLN A 33 7.35 11.86 5.57
N LEU A 34 6.09 11.62 5.97
CA LEU A 34 5.15 10.82 5.18
C LEU A 34 4.87 11.49 3.82
N ILE A 35 4.58 12.79 3.79
CA ILE A 35 4.38 13.57 2.56
C ILE A 35 5.62 13.52 1.66
N LEU A 36 6.81 13.79 2.21
CA LEU A 36 8.07 13.81 1.45
C LEU A 36 8.51 12.42 0.96
N PHE A 37 8.08 11.35 1.63
CA PHE A 37 8.27 9.97 1.20
C PHE A 37 7.36 9.60 0.01
N TYR A 38 6.11 10.10 -0.03
CA TYR A 38 5.17 9.86 -1.13
C TYR A 38 5.20 10.88 -2.28
N ARG A 39 5.82 12.04 -2.06
CA ARG A 39 5.99 13.14 -3.02
C ARG A 39 7.44 13.69 -2.95
N PRO A 40 8.44 12.96 -3.48
CA PRO A 40 9.85 13.40 -3.49
C PRO A 40 10.10 14.65 -4.35
N ASP A 41 9.12 15.01 -5.18
CA ASP A 41 9.01 16.23 -5.99
C ASP A 41 8.75 17.51 -5.17
N LEU A 42 8.13 17.42 -3.98
CA LEU A 42 7.80 18.57 -3.13
C LEU A 42 9.00 19.16 -2.34
N ARG A 43 10.22 19.08 -2.88
CA ARG A 43 11.41 19.70 -2.29
C ARG A 43 11.36 21.22 -2.48
N LEU A 44 10.91 21.92 -1.43
CA LEU A 44 10.82 23.39 -1.36
C LEU A 44 12.07 24.09 -1.93
N SER A 45 11.84 25.00 -2.88
CA SER A 45 12.88 25.85 -3.45
C SER A 45 13.48 26.74 -2.36
N ARG A 46 14.82 26.70 -2.20
CA ARG A 46 15.51 27.47 -1.16
C ARG A 46 15.50 28.96 -1.51
N ARG A 47 14.77 29.76 -0.73
CA ARG A 47 14.99 31.21 -0.67
C ARG A 47 14.79 31.77 0.75
N ALA A 48 15.74 31.45 1.61
CA ALA A 48 15.94 32.09 2.91
C ALA A 48 17.45 32.15 3.17
N GLU A 49 18.06 33.32 2.96
CA GLU A 49 19.45 33.58 3.34
C GLU A 49 19.46 34.08 4.79
N ALA A 50 20.18 33.39 5.66
CA ALA A 50 20.46 33.83 7.02
C ALA A 50 21.97 34.10 7.13
N VAL A 51 22.34 35.37 7.25
CA VAL A 51 23.74 35.84 7.32
C VAL A 51 24.17 35.95 8.78
N LEU A 52 25.27 35.30 9.16
CA LEU A 52 26.11 35.53 10.35
C LEU A 52 27.48 34.80 10.11
N PRO A 53 28.57 35.12 10.85
CA PRO A 53 29.87 35.31 10.20
C PRO A 53 30.90 34.19 10.39
N THR A 54 32.02 34.32 9.67
CA THR A 54 33.14 33.38 9.64
C THR A 54 34.03 33.39 10.89
N ALA A 55 34.40 32.20 11.37
CA ALA A 55 35.62 31.95 12.13
C ALA A 55 36.28 30.62 11.67
N ARG A 56 37.59 30.47 11.84
CA ARG A 56 38.39 29.29 11.41
C ARG A 56 39.56 29.03 12.40
N PRO A 57 40.30 27.90 12.28
CA PRO A 57 40.59 27.02 13.43
C PRO A 57 42.02 27.17 13.98
N PRO A 58 42.49 26.21 14.80
CA PRO A 58 43.60 25.37 14.29
C PRO A 58 43.55 23.86 14.65
N PHE A 59 44.15 23.04 13.76
CA PHE A 59 45.09 21.89 13.94
C PHE A 59 45.13 21.02 15.24
N THR A 60 45.63 19.76 15.27
CA THR A 60 46.57 19.01 14.38
C THR A 60 46.51 17.47 14.59
N ARG A 61 46.92 16.68 13.58
CA ARG A 61 47.47 15.27 13.62
C ARG A 61 46.55 14.15 14.16
N GLY A 62 46.71 12.87 13.76
CA GLY A 62 47.56 12.28 12.71
C GLY A 62 47.89 10.78 12.95
N ILE A 63 48.52 10.14 11.94
CA ILE A 63 49.10 8.77 11.92
C ILE A 63 48.13 7.60 11.58
N GLU A 64 48.18 7.19 10.31
CA GLU A 64 48.14 5.78 9.84
C GLU A 64 49.62 5.33 9.61
N PRO A 65 49.99 4.03 9.42
CA PRO A 65 50.16 3.52 8.02
C PRO A 65 50.14 1.97 7.76
N PHE A 66 50.25 1.60 6.46
CA PHE A 66 50.56 0.29 5.78
C PHE A 66 49.37 -0.66 5.46
N ARG A 67 49.10 -1.10 4.21
CA ARG A 67 49.89 -1.78 3.12
C ARG A 67 50.17 -3.27 3.42
N GLU A 68 50.17 -4.25 2.49
CA GLU A 68 49.87 -4.40 1.04
C GLU A 68 49.68 -5.94 0.76
N MET A 69 49.31 -6.54 -0.38
CA MET A 69 49.13 -6.12 -1.79
C MET A 69 47.98 -6.88 -2.51
N SER A 70 48.25 -7.81 -3.45
CA SER A 70 47.29 -8.43 -4.42
C SER A 70 47.73 -9.84 -4.89
N VAL A 71 46.86 -10.63 -5.57
CA VAL A 71 47.07 -11.30 -6.90
C VAL A 71 46.05 -12.45 -7.24
N ASP A 72 45.22 -12.17 -8.27
CA ASP A 72 44.75 -12.97 -9.44
C ASP A 72 44.03 -14.36 -9.44
N ARG A 73 43.10 -14.48 -10.42
CA ARG A 73 42.45 -15.61 -11.16
C ARG A 73 42.33 -17.06 -10.64
N THR A 74 41.13 -17.62 -10.87
CA THR A 74 40.92 -18.70 -11.90
C THR A 74 39.45 -18.82 -12.38
N GLN A 75 39.15 -19.71 -13.34
CA GLN A 75 37.86 -19.87 -14.06
C GLN A 75 37.08 -21.14 -13.60
N GLY A 76 35.77 -21.24 -13.92
CA GLY A 76 34.94 -22.39 -13.52
C GLY A 76 33.54 -22.55 -14.16
N THR A 77 33.50 -22.61 -15.49
CA THR A 77 32.59 -23.38 -16.40
C THR A 77 31.11 -23.70 -16.06
N SER A 78 30.26 -23.70 -17.10
CA SER A 78 28.81 -23.98 -17.06
C SER A 78 28.40 -25.43 -17.36
N VAL A 79 27.17 -25.78 -16.98
CA VAL A 79 26.35 -26.84 -17.59
C VAL A 79 24.92 -26.33 -17.74
N GLY A 80 24.23 -26.72 -18.81
CA GLY A 80 22.80 -26.44 -19.01
C GLY A 80 22.12 -27.54 -19.82
N ILE A 81 20.79 -27.64 -19.71
CA ILE A 81 19.97 -28.60 -20.47
C ILE A 81 18.86 -27.83 -21.21
N ARG A 82 18.54 -28.28 -22.43
CA ARG A 82 17.62 -27.60 -23.35
C ARG A 82 16.23 -28.24 -23.40
N THR A 83 15.23 -27.38 -23.60
CA THR A 83 13.97 -27.57 -24.35
C THR A 83 13.42 -28.97 -24.62
N LEU A 84 12.10 -29.11 -24.45
CA LEU A 84 11.27 -29.72 -25.50
C LEU A 84 9.96 -28.94 -25.64
N SER A 85 9.51 -28.72 -26.88
CA SER A 85 8.22 -28.12 -27.22
C SER A 85 7.40 -29.15 -28.00
N THR A 86 6.09 -29.20 -27.77
CA THR A 86 5.15 -29.93 -28.63
C THR A 86 3.94 -29.08 -28.91
N SER A 87 3.36 -29.26 -30.09
CA SER A 87 2.23 -28.50 -30.62
C SER A 87 1.16 -29.45 -31.16
N SER A 88 -0.10 -29.05 -31.06
CA SER A 88 -1.22 -29.66 -31.79
C SER A 88 -2.30 -28.61 -32.04
N SER A 89 -3.06 -28.80 -33.11
CA SER A 89 -4.00 -27.83 -33.69
C SER A 89 -5.39 -28.46 -33.86
N PHE A 90 -6.29 -27.81 -34.62
CA PHE A 90 -7.68 -28.18 -34.92
C PHE A 90 -8.69 -27.84 -33.79
N SER A 91 -9.93 -27.41 -34.07
CA SER A 91 -10.54 -27.02 -35.36
C SER A 91 -11.70 -26.03 -35.19
N ARG A 92 -12.17 -25.43 -36.30
CA ARG A 92 -13.39 -24.60 -36.38
C ARG A 92 -14.56 -25.40 -36.95
N CYS A 93 -15.79 -25.11 -36.51
CA CYS A 93 -17.01 -25.11 -37.33
C CYS A 93 -18.15 -24.33 -36.66
N ALA A 94 -19.20 -24.00 -37.41
CA ALA A 94 -20.41 -23.29 -36.96
C ALA A 94 -21.59 -23.62 -37.88
N TYR A 95 -22.85 -23.46 -37.44
CA TYR A 95 -24.01 -23.05 -38.25
C TYR A 95 -25.19 -22.59 -37.36
N ALA A 96 -26.33 -22.23 -37.97
CA ALA A 96 -27.44 -21.43 -37.40
C ALA A 96 -28.69 -22.31 -37.02
N SER A 97 -29.91 -21.84 -36.71
CA SER A 97 -30.60 -20.55 -36.98
C SER A 97 -31.89 -20.31 -36.13
N SER A 98 -32.48 -19.09 -36.26
CA SER A 98 -33.86 -18.67 -35.89
C SER A 98 -34.23 -18.62 -34.39
N ALA A 99 -35.00 -17.66 -33.85
CA ALA A 99 -35.46 -16.30 -34.25
C ALA A 99 -35.83 -15.52 -32.95
N SER A 100 -36.67 -14.48 -32.80
CA SER A 100 -37.52 -13.60 -33.65
C SER A 100 -37.96 -12.37 -32.82
N GLU A 101 -38.07 -11.16 -33.43
CA GLU A 101 -38.93 -10.01 -33.03
C GLU A 101 -38.82 -9.36 -31.61
N HIS A 102 -39.12 -8.06 -31.38
CA HIS A 102 -39.08 -6.86 -32.25
C HIS A 102 -38.93 -5.59 -31.37
N ALA A 103 -37.96 -4.71 -31.64
CA ALA A 103 -37.94 -3.33 -31.15
C ALA A 103 -37.06 -2.43 -32.03
N ARG A 104 -37.60 -1.33 -32.56
CA ARG A 104 -36.82 -0.36 -33.36
C ARG A 104 -36.18 0.70 -32.47
N CYS A 105 -34.90 0.98 -32.69
CA CYS A 105 -34.28 2.27 -32.37
C CYS A 105 -33.29 2.63 -33.49
N GLY A 106 -33.17 3.91 -33.82
CA GLY A 106 -32.51 4.36 -35.06
C GLY A 106 -30.99 4.20 -35.06
N THR A 107 -30.44 3.84 -36.22
CA THR A 107 -28.98 3.72 -36.46
C THR A 107 -28.33 5.10 -36.59
N PRO A 108 -27.35 5.47 -35.76
CA PRO A 108 -26.40 6.53 -36.10
C PRO A 108 -25.30 5.96 -37.00
N ALA A 109 -25.03 6.58 -38.14
CA ALA A 109 -23.90 6.19 -38.99
C ALA A 109 -22.57 6.63 -38.33
N TRP A 110 -21.70 5.67 -38.00
CA TRP A 110 -20.38 5.94 -37.41
C TRP A 110 -19.26 5.54 -38.36
N MET A 111 -18.59 6.53 -38.95
CA MET A 111 -17.26 6.35 -39.55
C MET A 111 -16.19 6.89 -38.60
N GLY A 112 -15.18 6.05 -38.31
CA GLY A 112 -13.93 6.49 -37.69
C GLY A 112 -13.72 6.09 -36.22
N ARG A 113 -12.76 5.17 -36.00
CA ARG A 113 -11.98 4.92 -34.76
C ARG A 113 -12.81 4.76 -33.47
N GLY A 114 -13.08 3.51 -33.09
CA GLY A 114 -13.90 3.19 -31.92
C GLY A 114 -13.34 3.65 -30.57
N LEU A 115 -14.18 4.35 -29.81
CA LEU A 115 -14.05 4.54 -28.37
C LEU A 115 -15.02 3.59 -27.66
N SER A 116 -14.52 2.64 -26.89
CA SER A 116 -15.34 1.64 -26.19
C SER A 116 -15.97 2.22 -24.91
N CYS A 117 -16.91 3.17 -25.06
CA CYS A 117 -17.69 3.67 -23.94
C CYS A 117 -18.74 2.61 -23.51
N VAL A 118 -18.60 2.07 -22.30
CA VAL A 118 -19.63 1.21 -21.71
C VAL A 118 -20.68 2.11 -21.03
N CYS A 119 -21.81 2.33 -21.71
CA CYS A 119 -22.95 3.05 -21.14
C CYS A 119 -23.69 2.16 -20.13
N ILE A 120 -23.30 2.23 -18.86
CA ILE A 120 -23.97 1.51 -17.76
C ILE A 120 -25.28 2.23 -17.40
N LYS A 121 -26.37 1.48 -17.19
CA LYS A 121 -27.65 1.98 -16.67
C LYS A 121 -27.82 1.59 -15.20
N THR A 122 -27.09 2.27 -14.31
CA THR A 122 -27.50 2.43 -12.89
C THR A 122 -28.15 3.81 -12.71
N LYS A 123 -28.98 3.99 -11.67
CA LYS A 123 -30.14 4.89 -11.75
C LYS A 123 -30.04 6.12 -10.84
N GLY A 124 -28.95 6.87 -10.98
CA GLY A 124 -28.73 8.18 -10.37
C GLY A 124 -27.44 8.77 -10.93
N THR A 125 -27.39 10.10 -11.11
CA THR A 125 -26.18 10.88 -11.48
C THR A 125 -25.31 10.28 -12.59
N TYR A 126 -25.61 10.63 -13.85
CA TYR A 126 -24.84 10.22 -15.02
C TYR A 126 -23.45 10.87 -15.06
N GLU A 127 -22.44 10.19 -14.51
CA GLU A 127 -21.10 10.22 -15.10
C GLU A 127 -20.83 8.91 -15.83
N ARG A 128 -20.29 9.01 -17.05
CA ARG A 128 -19.82 7.83 -17.77
C ARG A 128 -18.55 7.36 -17.07
N ILE A 129 -18.57 6.17 -16.49
CA ILE A 129 -17.35 5.47 -16.10
C ILE A 129 -16.50 5.29 -17.36
N CYS A 130 -15.50 6.15 -17.50
CA CYS A 130 -14.73 6.25 -18.73
C CYS A 130 -13.72 5.12 -18.77
N VAL A 131 -13.75 4.34 -19.85
CA VAL A 131 -12.78 3.25 -20.08
C VAL A 131 -11.37 3.81 -20.35
N ASN A 132 -11.29 5.07 -20.79
CA ASN A 132 -10.06 5.85 -20.84
C ASN A 132 -9.90 6.60 -19.50
N LEU A 133 -8.80 6.35 -18.79
CA LEU A 133 -8.49 7.05 -17.55
C LEU A 133 -8.16 8.52 -17.81
N THR A 134 -8.44 9.40 -16.85
CA THR A 134 -7.85 10.76 -16.85
C THR A 134 -6.34 10.68 -16.56
N PRO A 135 -5.53 11.67 -16.97
CA PRO A 135 -4.10 11.67 -16.65
C PRO A 135 -3.79 11.55 -15.16
N LEU A 136 -4.63 12.15 -14.30
CA LEU A 136 -4.53 12.04 -12.83
C LEU A 136 -4.87 10.63 -12.32
N GLN A 137 -5.91 10.00 -12.87
CA GLN A 137 -6.23 8.60 -12.55
C GLN A 137 -5.10 7.67 -12.99
N GLU A 138 -4.51 7.90 -14.17
CA GLU A 138 -3.35 7.13 -14.62
C GLU A 138 -2.13 7.33 -13.71
N GLU A 139 -1.75 8.57 -13.36
CA GLU A 139 -0.67 8.85 -12.40
C GLU A 139 -0.88 8.09 -11.08
N ARG A 140 -2.06 8.26 -10.46
CA ARG A 140 -2.36 7.67 -9.15
C ARG A 140 -2.43 6.13 -9.21
N VAL A 141 -2.99 5.55 -10.28
CA VAL A 141 -2.98 4.10 -10.51
C VAL A 141 -1.57 3.58 -10.78
N GLN A 142 -0.73 4.29 -11.53
CA GLN A 142 0.68 3.92 -11.75
C GLN A 142 1.48 3.97 -10.45
N ARG A 143 1.30 5.00 -9.61
CA ARG A 143 1.94 5.13 -8.29
C ARG A 143 1.49 4.02 -7.33
N LEU A 144 0.20 3.70 -7.28
CA LEU A 144 -0.30 2.59 -6.46
C LEU A 144 0.22 1.22 -6.95
N ARG A 145 0.25 1.00 -8.27
CA ARG A 145 0.90 -0.17 -8.89
C ARG A 145 2.40 -0.26 -8.62
N HIS A 146 3.07 0.87 -8.36
CA HIS A 146 4.47 0.89 -7.93
C HIS A 146 4.58 0.45 -6.47
N ARG A 147 3.84 1.07 -5.54
CA ARG A 147 3.79 0.67 -4.11
C ARG A 147 3.52 -0.83 -3.94
N MET A 148 2.54 -1.37 -4.67
CA MET A 148 2.18 -2.81 -4.69
C MET A 148 3.30 -3.76 -5.17
N LYS A 149 4.38 -3.26 -5.77
CA LYS A 149 5.53 -4.06 -6.25
C LYS A 149 6.78 -3.91 -5.38
N VAL A 150 6.75 -3.05 -4.37
CA VAL A 150 7.88 -2.87 -3.45
C VAL A 150 7.85 -3.97 -2.40
N TYR A 151 8.79 -4.92 -2.47
CA TYR A 151 9.03 -5.89 -1.39
C TYR A 151 9.63 -5.18 -0.16
N PHE A 152 9.36 -5.69 1.04
CA PHE A 152 10.08 -5.22 2.22
C PHE A 152 11.55 -5.67 2.14
N ASP A 153 12.48 -4.77 2.45
CA ASP A 153 13.92 -4.99 2.45
C ASP A 153 14.47 -4.49 3.79
N SER A 154 15.06 -5.39 4.58
CA SER A 154 15.61 -5.06 5.91
C SER A 154 16.92 -4.27 5.85
N SER A 155 17.60 -4.23 4.70
CA SER A 155 18.82 -3.44 4.51
C SER A 155 18.55 -1.96 4.23
N ARG A 156 17.34 -1.63 3.75
CA ARG A 156 16.95 -0.28 3.34
C ARG A 156 16.61 0.61 4.56
N PRO A 157 17.35 1.73 4.80
CA PRO A 157 17.12 2.59 5.96
C PRO A 157 15.70 3.18 6.04
N ASP A 158 15.08 3.47 4.89
CA ASP A 158 13.73 4.01 4.80
C ASP A 158 12.64 2.96 5.11
N HIS A 159 12.87 1.70 4.74
CA HIS A 159 12.00 0.58 5.14
C HIS A 159 12.10 0.28 6.64
N GLN A 160 13.32 0.32 7.18
CA GLN A 160 13.54 0.25 8.62
C GLN A 160 12.82 1.38 9.36
N GLU A 161 12.89 2.61 8.85
CA GLU A 161 12.28 3.76 9.52
C GLU A 161 10.75 3.76 9.44
N ALA A 162 10.16 3.27 8.35
CA ALA A 162 8.72 2.99 8.31
C ALA A 162 8.29 1.97 9.40
N LEU A 163 9.14 0.98 9.69
CA LEU A 163 8.89 0.00 10.75
C LEU A 163 9.06 0.61 12.16
N ARG A 164 10.07 1.46 12.40
CA ARG A 164 10.19 2.23 13.65
C ARG A 164 9.00 3.17 13.85
N ALA A 165 8.58 3.87 12.80
CA ALA A 165 7.43 4.76 12.81
C ALA A 165 6.11 4.01 13.10
N LEU A 166 5.97 2.76 12.65
CA LEU A 166 4.84 1.92 13.04
C LEU A 166 4.90 1.56 14.52
N TRP A 167 6.06 1.16 15.05
CA TRP A 167 6.20 0.89 16.49
C TRP A 167 5.79 2.10 17.33
N TYR A 168 6.35 3.29 17.07
CA TYR A 168 6.05 4.48 17.87
C TYR A 168 4.65 5.08 17.64
N ALA A 169 3.97 4.73 16.54
CA ALA A 169 2.53 5.01 16.38
C ALA A 169 1.65 4.00 17.14
N THR A 170 2.15 2.80 17.40
CA THR A 170 1.44 1.71 18.08
C THR A 170 1.64 1.75 19.60
N TYR A 171 2.86 2.06 20.05
CA TYR A 171 3.26 2.10 21.46
C TYR A 171 4.07 3.39 21.73
N PRO A 172 3.41 4.56 21.78
CA PRO A 172 4.09 5.87 21.80
C PRO A 172 4.94 6.12 23.06
N ASP A 173 4.68 5.38 24.14
CA ASP A 173 5.39 5.49 25.42
C ASP A 173 6.24 4.21 25.72
N GLN A 174 6.63 3.44 24.68
CA GLN A 174 7.58 2.30 24.79
C GLN A 174 8.74 2.42 23.78
N GLU A 175 9.97 2.30 24.25
CA GLU A 175 11.17 2.23 23.39
C GLU A 175 11.23 0.91 22.59
N LEU A 176 11.71 0.99 21.33
CA LEU A 176 11.98 -0.19 20.51
C LEU A 176 13.43 -0.64 20.68
N HIS A 177 13.67 -1.72 21.43
CA HIS A 177 15.02 -2.27 21.67
C HIS A 177 15.72 -2.74 20.39
N GLY A 178 14.98 -2.99 19.32
CA GLY A 178 15.54 -3.28 18.00
C GLY A 178 14.51 -3.85 17.01
N LEU A 179 14.82 -3.72 15.72
CA LEU A 179 13.97 -4.21 14.63
C LEU A 179 13.76 -5.74 14.67
N ILE A 180 14.66 -6.48 15.31
CA ILE A 180 14.56 -7.93 15.51
C ILE A 180 14.50 -8.22 17.02
N SER A 181 13.31 -8.17 17.61
CA SER A 181 13.05 -8.28 19.05
C SER A 181 11.69 -8.94 19.34
N ASP A 182 11.55 -9.60 20.50
CA ASP A 182 10.30 -10.26 20.89
C ASP A 182 9.14 -9.28 21.18
N GLN A 183 9.42 -7.98 21.29
CA GLN A 183 8.41 -6.91 21.39
C GLN A 183 7.39 -6.99 20.25
N TRP A 184 7.80 -7.35 19.04
CA TRP A 184 6.91 -7.47 17.88
C TRP A 184 5.78 -8.50 18.06
N LYS A 185 5.99 -9.55 18.86
CA LYS A 185 4.94 -10.54 19.15
C LYS A 185 3.73 -9.92 19.86
N GLN A 186 3.93 -8.84 20.63
CA GLN A 186 2.84 -8.11 21.30
C GLN A 186 1.89 -7.45 20.29
N MET A 187 2.39 -7.05 19.12
CA MET A 187 1.60 -6.51 18.02
C MET A 187 0.95 -7.60 17.13
N GLY A 188 1.18 -8.88 17.43
CA GLY A 188 0.71 -9.98 16.60
C GLY A 188 1.46 -10.11 15.27
N TRP A 189 2.77 -9.84 15.26
CA TRP A 189 3.69 -10.40 14.25
C TRP A 189 3.97 -11.88 14.57
N GLN A 190 4.24 -12.71 13.57
CA GLN A 190 4.38 -14.17 13.75
C GLN A 190 5.67 -14.54 14.51
N GLY A 191 6.69 -13.69 14.44
CA GLY A 191 7.98 -13.90 15.10
C GLY A 191 8.58 -12.62 15.66
N ARG A 192 9.86 -12.69 16.04
CA ARG A 192 10.64 -11.53 16.51
C ARG A 192 11.15 -10.63 15.37
N ASP A 193 10.82 -10.93 14.12
CA ASP A 193 11.29 -10.22 12.92
C ASP A 193 10.13 -10.04 11.92
N PRO A 194 9.50 -8.85 11.89
CA PRO A 194 8.40 -8.53 10.97
C PRO A 194 8.76 -8.68 9.48
N SER A 195 10.04 -8.64 9.11
CA SER A 195 10.47 -8.80 7.70
C SER A 195 10.01 -10.14 7.11
N THR A 196 9.83 -11.15 7.97
CA THR A 196 9.40 -12.49 7.57
C THR A 196 7.92 -12.58 7.18
N ASP A 197 7.06 -11.68 7.67
CA ASP A 197 5.61 -11.69 7.44
C ASP A 197 5.19 -10.93 6.17
N PHE A 198 5.97 -9.93 5.73
CA PHE A 198 5.66 -9.10 4.55
C PHE A 198 5.70 -9.82 3.19
N ARG A 199 5.93 -11.14 3.16
CA ARG A 199 6.11 -11.93 1.92
C ARG A 199 4.91 -11.91 0.96
N GLY A 200 3.68 -11.80 1.49
CA GLY A 200 2.46 -11.81 0.68
C GLY A 200 2.14 -10.47 0.02
N ALA A 201 2.09 -9.40 0.83
CA ALA A 201 1.65 -8.07 0.39
C ALA A 201 2.79 -7.08 0.08
N GLY A 202 4.04 -7.39 0.47
CA GLY A 202 5.16 -6.46 0.36
C GLY A 202 5.05 -5.26 1.30
N PHE A 203 5.87 -4.25 1.03
CA PHE A 203 6.05 -3.05 1.84
C PHE A 203 4.75 -2.25 2.03
N ILE A 204 3.86 -2.23 1.03
CA ILE A 204 2.58 -1.51 1.11
C ILE A 204 1.70 -1.94 2.31
N SER A 205 1.85 -3.15 2.84
CA SER A 205 1.14 -3.55 4.06
C SER A 205 1.68 -2.90 5.35
N LEU A 206 2.98 -2.58 5.41
CA LEU A 206 3.57 -1.74 6.46
C LEU A 206 3.08 -0.30 6.34
N GLU A 207 3.02 0.22 5.11
CA GLU A 207 2.46 1.55 4.84
C GLU A 207 1.00 1.66 5.29
N ASN A 208 0.18 0.64 4.99
CA ASN A 208 -1.22 0.60 5.40
C ASN A 208 -1.40 0.54 6.92
N LEU A 209 -0.63 -0.31 7.62
CA LEU A 209 -0.63 -0.38 9.09
C LEU A 209 -0.24 0.97 9.70
N LEU A 210 0.78 1.63 9.15
CA LEU A 210 1.27 2.94 9.60
C LEU A 210 0.26 4.06 9.33
N PHE A 211 -0.43 4.01 8.19
CA PHE A 211 -1.51 4.94 7.85
C PHE A 211 -2.69 4.77 8.81
N PHE A 212 -3.12 3.54 9.10
CA PHE A 212 -4.22 3.28 10.01
C PHE A 212 -3.89 3.75 11.45
N ALA A 213 -2.69 3.42 11.95
CA ALA A 213 -2.21 3.84 13.26
C ALA A 213 -2.17 5.37 13.44
N LYS A 214 -1.85 6.12 12.38
CA LYS A 214 -1.77 7.59 12.40
C LYS A 214 -3.11 8.28 12.15
N THR A 215 -3.95 7.76 11.25
CA THR A 215 -5.17 8.44 10.77
C THR A 215 -6.38 8.13 11.65
N PHE A 216 -6.54 6.88 12.11
CA PHE A 216 -7.67 6.45 12.95
C PHE A 216 -7.14 5.77 14.22
N SER A 217 -6.25 6.47 14.93
CA SER A 217 -5.49 5.95 16.07
C SER A 217 -6.37 5.33 17.17
N VAL A 218 -7.54 5.90 17.45
CA VAL A 218 -8.52 5.35 18.42
C VAL A 218 -8.97 3.95 18.00
N SER A 219 -9.44 3.81 16.76
CA SER A 219 -10.01 2.57 16.21
C SER A 219 -8.93 1.51 15.99
N PHE A 220 -7.74 1.92 15.54
CA PHE A 220 -6.54 1.08 15.51
C PHE A 220 -6.18 0.54 16.91
N GLN A 221 -6.19 1.40 17.93
CA GLN A 221 -5.93 1.00 19.32
C GLN A 221 -7.06 0.15 19.92
N GLN A 222 -8.31 0.29 19.47
CA GLN A 222 -9.40 -0.61 19.87
C GLN A 222 -9.16 -2.02 19.31
N LEU A 223 -8.84 -2.16 18.01
CA LEU A 223 -8.53 -3.43 17.38
C LEU A 223 -7.29 -4.11 17.97
N LEU A 224 -6.18 -3.37 18.11
CA LEU A 224 -4.91 -3.86 18.66
C LEU A 224 -5.10 -4.46 20.05
N ASN A 225 -5.75 -3.68 20.93
CA ASN A 225 -6.02 -4.10 22.31
C ASN A 225 -7.30 -4.94 22.45
N LYS A 226 -7.87 -5.41 21.33
CA LYS A 226 -9.04 -6.32 21.27
C LYS A 226 -10.27 -5.82 22.06
N LYS A 227 -10.44 -4.50 22.17
CA LYS A 227 -11.44 -3.82 23.01
C LYS A 227 -12.85 -3.98 22.45
N GLY A 228 -13.55 -5.02 22.92
CA GLY A 228 -14.99 -5.19 22.70
C GLY A 228 -15.38 -6.57 22.19
N GLY A 229 -16.66 -6.89 22.38
CA GLY A 229 -17.28 -8.17 22.01
C GLY A 229 -16.84 -9.35 22.89
N LYS A 230 -17.35 -10.54 22.55
CA LYS A 230 -16.82 -11.82 23.05
C LYS A 230 -15.92 -12.41 21.97
N ARG A 231 -14.70 -12.78 22.35
CA ARG A 231 -13.66 -13.33 21.47
C ARG A 231 -13.38 -14.79 21.81
N ALA A 232 -12.90 -15.55 20.83
CA ALA A 232 -12.48 -16.94 21.05
C ALA A 232 -11.09 -16.99 21.72
N THR A 233 -10.75 -18.14 22.31
CA THR A 233 -9.42 -18.36 22.91
C THR A 233 -8.29 -18.30 21.86
N TRP A 234 -8.56 -18.74 20.63
CA TRP A 234 -7.63 -18.70 19.51
C TRP A 234 -7.96 -17.51 18.61
N GLU A 235 -7.58 -16.33 19.08
CA GLU A 235 -7.85 -15.04 18.45
C GLU A 235 -6.88 -14.73 17.28
N TYR A 236 -7.27 -13.91 16.29
CA TYR A 236 -6.38 -13.59 15.17
C TYR A 236 -5.18 -12.70 15.59
N PRO A 237 -3.96 -12.98 15.07
CA PRO A 237 -2.78 -12.12 15.26
C PRO A 237 -2.95 -10.80 14.50
N PHE A 238 -2.87 -9.67 15.21
CA PHE A 238 -3.27 -8.35 14.68
C PHE A 238 -2.46 -7.90 13.45
N ALA A 239 -1.12 -7.77 13.56
CA ALA A 239 -0.32 -7.29 12.43
C ALA A 239 -0.35 -8.23 11.22
N VAL A 240 -0.26 -9.55 11.44
CA VAL A 240 -0.39 -10.57 10.37
C VAL A 240 -1.77 -10.51 9.69
N ALA A 241 -2.85 -10.26 10.43
CA ALA A 241 -4.17 -10.03 9.83
C ALA A 241 -4.18 -8.78 8.95
N GLY A 242 -3.54 -7.69 9.40
CA GLY A 242 -3.31 -6.49 8.59
C GLY A 242 -2.63 -6.80 7.26
N VAL A 243 -1.52 -7.55 7.27
CA VAL A 243 -0.81 -7.95 6.03
C VAL A 243 -1.72 -8.76 5.08
N ASN A 244 -2.54 -9.65 5.62
CA ASN A 244 -3.49 -10.45 4.83
C ASN A 244 -4.64 -9.60 4.26
N ILE A 245 -5.10 -8.56 4.97
CA ILE A 245 -6.11 -7.61 4.48
C ILE A 245 -5.56 -6.81 3.29
N THR A 246 -4.32 -6.31 3.35
CA THR A 246 -3.67 -5.65 2.20
C THR A 246 -3.62 -6.60 0.99
N PHE A 247 -3.19 -7.85 1.20
CA PHE A 247 -3.11 -8.85 0.14
C PHE A 247 -4.48 -9.17 -0.48
N MET A 248 -5.51 -9.32 0.36
CA MET A 248 -6.91 -9.50 -0.07
C MET A 248 -7.38 -8.34 -0.95
N ILE A 249 -7.11 -7.08 -0.58
CA ILE A 249 -7.50 -5.90 -1.39
C ILE A 249 -6.69 -5.85 -2.71
N MET A 250 -5.40 -6.18 -2.69
CA MET A 250 -4.59 -6.32 -3.92
C MET A 250 -5.20 -7.36 -4.89
N GLN A 251 -5.65 -8.51 -4.37
CA GLN A 251 -6.37 -9.54 -5.14
C GLN A 251 -7.82 -9.16 -5.51
N MET A 252 -8.43 -8.20 -4.81
CA MET A 252 -9.78 -7.70 -5.08
C MET A 252 -9.80 -6.74 -6.26
N LEU A 253 -8.81 -5.83 -6.27
CA LEU A 253 -8.67 -4.80 -7.28
C LEU A 253 -7.89 -5.26 -8.51
N ASP A 254 -7.02 -6.29 -8.40
CA ASP A 254 -6.17 -6.83 -9.47
C ASP A 254 -5.61 -5.73 -10.39
N LEU A 255 -4.99 -4.69 -9.81
CA LEU A 255 -4.59 -3.49 -10.57
C LEU A 255 -3.50 -3.80 -11.61
N HIS A 256 -2.78 -4.92 -11.46
CA HIS A 256 -1.74 -5.36 -12.38
C HIS A 256 -2.26 -5.99 -13.68
N SER A 257 -3.50 -6.51 -13.72
CA SER A 257 -4.05 -7.01 -14.99
C SER A 257 -4.16 -5.92 -16.06
N ILE A 258 -3.80 -6.29 -17.30
CA ILE A 258 -3.91 -5.40 -18.47
C ILE A 258 -5.39 -5.19 -18.85
N LYS A 259 -6.22 -6.23 -18.71
CA LYS A 259 -7.68 -6.16 -18.91
C LYS A 259 -8.38 -5.94 -17.57
N PRO A 260 -9.38 -5.04 -17.46
CA PRO A 260 -10.22 -4.98 -16.26
C PRO A 260 -11.02 -6.29 -16.13
N ARG A 261 -10.85 -7.01 -15.02
CA ARG A 261 -11.52 -8.30 -14.77
C ARG A 261 -12.82 -8.18 -13.97
N THR A 262 -12.93 -7.14 -13.14
CA THR A 262 -14.05 -6.91 -12.21
C THR A 262 -14.57 -5.48 -12.37
N PHE A 263 -15.85 -5.27 -12.10
CA PHE A 263 -16.41 -3.91 -12.09
C PHE A 263 -15.92 -3.08 -10.89
N VAL A 264 -15.72 -3.76 -9.74
CA VAL A 264 -15.12 -3.21 -8.51
C VAL A 264 -13.80 -2.48 -8.78
N ARG A 265 -12.90 -3.08 -9.58
CA ARG A 265 -11.66 -2.43 -10.00
C ARG A 265 -11.91 -1.09 -10.69
N THR A 266 -12.90 -1.04 -11.60
CA THR A 266 -13.16 0.15 -12.42
C THR A 266 -13.75 1.27 -11.58
N VAL A 267 -14.66 0.96 -10.64
CA VAL A 267 -15.20 1.95 -9.69
C VAL A 267 -14.12 2.48 -8.75
N PHE A 268 -13.28 1.60 -8.19
CA PHE A 268 -12.15 2.01 -7.35
C PHE A 268 -11.14 2.92 -8.09
N ILE A 269 -10.96 2.73 -9.41
CA ILE A 269 -10.12 3.63 -10.21
C ILE A 269 -10.77 5.00 -10.43
N GLN A 270 -12.11 5.12 -10.40
CA GLN A 270 -12.76 6.43 -10.33
C GLN A 270 -12.56 7.06 -8.95
N MET A 271 -12.72 6.31 -7.85
CA MET A 271 -12.45 6.81 -6.48
C MET A 271 -11.03 7.36 -6.30
N LEU A 272 -10.06 6.87 -7.09
CA LEU A 272 -8.70 7.40 -7.13
C LEU A 272 -8.56 8.78 -7.80
N SER A 273 -9.50 9.33 -8.59
CA SER A 273 -9.42 10.76 -8.99
C SER A 273 -9.70 11.69 -7.81
N GLU A 274 -10.58 11.28 -6.90
CA GLU A 274 -10.96 12.09 -5.76
C GLU A 274 -9.87 12.01 -4.69
N ASN A 275 -9.64 10.82 -4.12
CA ASN A 275 -8.70 10.65 -3.02
C ASN A 275 -7.49 9.79 -3.39
N GLU A 276 -6.28 10.36 -3.32
CA GLU A 276 -5.04 9.62 -3.59
C GLU A 276 -4.68 8.57 -2.52
N TRP A 277 -5.39 8.59 -1.39
CA TRP A 277 -5.32 7.65 -0.27
C TRP A 277 -6.46 6.62 -0.27
N ALA A 278 -7.29 6.54 -1.31
CA ALA A 278 -8.44 5.63 -1.35
C ALA A 278 -8.07 4.15 -1.05
N PHE A 279 -6.87 3.70 -1.41
CA PHE A 279 -6.40 2.35 -1.05
C PHE A 279 -6.17 2.18 0.46
N ASP A 280 -5.52 3.16 1.09
CA ASP A 280 -5.16 3.14 2.50
C ASP A 280 -6.40 3.40 3.40
N LEU A 281 -7.37 4.17 2.92
CA LEU A 281 -8.71 4.26 3.54
C LEU A 281 -9.48 2.94 3.44
N LEU A 282 -9.53 2.33 2.24
CA LEU A 282 -10.22 1.05 2.02
C LEU A 282 -9.63 -0.06 2.89
N TYR A 283 -8.33 -0.03 3.13
CA TYR A 283 -7.65 -0.88 4.10
C TYR A 283 -8.19 -0.70 5.53
N CYS A 284 -8.32 0.55 6.00
CA CYS A 284 -8.84 0.82 7.36
C CYS A 284 -10.28 0.31 7.51
N VAL A 285 -11.14 0.58 6.51
CA VAL A 285 -12.51 0.07 6.46
C VAL A 285 -12.53 -1.46 6.46
N ALA A 286 -11.71 -2.10 5.63
CA ALA A 286 -11.60 -3.55 5.55
C ALA A 286 -11.21 -4.20 6.88
N PHE A 287 -10.35 -3.57 7.68
CA PHE A 287 -9.95 -4.07 8.99
C PHE A 287 -11.10 -3.96 10.01
N MET A 288 -11.82 -2.84 10.05
CA MET A 288 -13.00 -2.72 10.92
C MET A 288 -14.13 -3.68 10.52
N VAL A 289 -14.33 -3.93 9.21
CA VAL A 289 -15.27 -4.95 8.72
C VAL A 289 -14.83 -6.35 9.14
N MET A 290 -13.54 -6.68 9.01
CA MET A 290 -12.98 -7.98 9.39
C MET A 290 -13.23 -8.28 10.88
N ASP A 291 -12.91 -7.35 11.78
CA ASP A 291 -13.13 -7.54 13.22
C ASP A 291 -14.61 -7.58 13.60
N LYS A 292 -15.45 -6.73 12.98
CA LYS A 292 -16.90 -6.76 13.17
C LYS A 292 -17.49 -8.12 12.77
N GLN A 293 -17.05 -8.70 11.66
CA GLN A 293 -17.47 -10.04 11.23
C GLN A 293 -16.90 -11.15 12.11
N TRP A 294 -15.66 -10.99 12.62
CA TRP A 294 -15.03 -11.91 13.57
C TRP A 294 -15.82 -12.01 14.87
N LEU A 295 -16.10 -10.85 15.49
CA LEU A 295 -16.89 -10.73 16.71
C LEU A 295 -18.32 -11.26 16.53
N ALA A 296 -19.00 -10.89 15.43
CA ALA A 296 -20.37 -11.32 15.16
C ALA A 296 -20.52 -12.85 15.01
N LYS A 297 -19.44 -13.55 14.63
CA LYS A 297 -19.38 -15.01 14.51
C LYS A 297 -18.77 -15.71 15.73
N ASN A 298 -18.22 -14.97 16.72
CA ASN A 298 -17.34 -15.51 17.76
C ASN A 298 -16.24 -16.41 17.12
N ALA A 299 -15.63 -15.92 16.05
CA ALA A 299 -14.71 -16.70 15.22
C ALA A 299 -13.40 -17.05 15.96
N SER A 300 -12.75 -18.12 15.52
CA SER A 300 -11.42 -18.53 15.93
C SER A 300 -10.44 -18.46 14.76
N TYR A 301 -9.15 -18.70 15.04
CA TYR A 301 -8.09 -18.81 14.05
C TYR A 301 -8.43 -19.71 12.85
N MET A 302 -9.24 -20.76 13.06
CA MET A 302 -9.63 -21.69 11.97
C MET A 302 -10.53 -21.03 10.92
N GLU A 303 -11.44 -20.14 11.35
CA GLU A 303 -12.36 -19.42 10.46
C GLU A 303 -11.72 -18.24 9.72
N PHE A 304 -10.45 -17.90 10.01
CA PHE A 304 -9.79 -16.67 9.53
C PHE A 304 -9.88 -16.45 8.02
N ASN A 305 -9.66 -17.50 7.21
CA ASN A 305 -9.77 -17.41 5.76
C ASN A 305 -11.20 -17.17 5.28
N ASP A 306 -12.21 -17.64 6.01
CA ASP A 306 -13.63 -17.44 5.68
C ASP A 306 -14.13 -16.07 6.17
N ILE A 307 -13.57 -15.53 7.26
CA ILE A 307 -13.76 -14.12 7.62
C ILE A 307 -13.17 -13.21 6.55
N LEU A 308 -11.98 -13.50 6.00
CA LEU A 308 -11.42 -12.70 4.90
C LEU A 308 -12.25 -12.78 3.61
N LYS A 309 -12.72 -13.96 3.20
CA LYS A 309 -13.66 -14.09 2.05
C LYS A 309 -14.94 -13.29 2.26
N SER A 310 -15.50 -13.36 3.47
CA SER A 310 -16.72 -12.67 3.89
C SER A 310 -16.51 -11.15 4.01
N THR A 311 -15.30 -10.71 4.38
CA THR A 311 -14.87 -9.30 4.38
C THR A 311 -14.79 -8.78 2.94
N ARG A 312 -14.06 -9.49 2.06
CA ARG A 312 -13.96 -9.18 0.64
C ARG A 312 -15.33 -9.03 -0.02
N ALA A 313 -16.22 -10.00 0.17
CA ALA A 313 -17.57 -9.98 -0.41
C ALA A 313 -18.41 -8.78 0.06
N GLN A 314 -18.22 -8.32 1.31
CA GLN A 314 -18.87 -7.10 1.80
C GLN A 314 -18.29 -5.84 1.14
N LEU A 315 -16.95 -5.75 0.99
CA LEU A 315 -16.30 -4.62 0.31
C LEU A 315 -16.65 -4.57 -1.18
N GLU A 316 -16.64 -5.71 -1.87
CA GLU A 316 -17.07 -5.82 -3.28
C GLU A 316 -18.54 -5.44 -3.48
N LYS A 317 -19.39 -5.59 -2.46
CA LYS A 317 -20.79 -5.12 -2.46
C LYS A 317 -20.88 -3.61 -2.21
N GLU A 318 -20.25 -3.10 -1.16
CA GLU A 318 -20.34 -1.68 -0.78
C GLU A 318 -19.70 -0.76 -1.82
N LEU A 319 -18.58 -1.17 -2.44
CA LEU A 319 -17.95 -0.47 -3.57
C LEU A 319 -18.79 -0.45 -4.87
N LEU A 320 -19.96 -1.09 -4.89
CA LEU A 320 -20.87 -1.16 -6.04
C LEU A 320 -22.28 -0.64 -5.73
N MET A 321 -22.44 0.12 -4.64
CA MET A 321 -23.69 0.81 -4.32
C MET A 321 -23.79 2.16 -5.07
N ASP A 322 -24.99 2.52 -5.53
CA ASP A 322 -25.24 3.69 -6.39
C ASP A 322 -24.90 5.05 -5.72
N ASP A 323 -24.86 5.10 -4.39
CA ASP A 323 -24.55 6.25 -3.54
C ASP A 323 -23.07 6.33 -3.10
N VAL A 324 -22.25 5.31 -3.39
CA VAL A 324 -20.86 5.21 -2.93
C VAL A 324 -19.88 5.70 -4.00
N LEU A 325 -19.61 7.00 -4.00
CA LEU A 325 -18.70 7.65 -4.96
C LEU A 325 -17.24 7.70 -4.47
N ARG A 326 -17.01 7.59 -3.16
CA ARG A 326 -15.70 7.58 -2.49
C ARG A 326 -15.68 6.50 -1.41
N ILE A 327 -14.52 6.26 -0.79
CA ILE A 327 -14.40 5.28 0.31
C ILE A 327 -15.11 5.80 1.57
N GLU A 328 -15.08 7.11 1.76
CA GLU A 328 -15.75 7.89 2.80
C GLU A 328 -17.28 7.78 2.76
N ASP A 329 -17.84 7.38 1.61
CA ASP A 329 -19.29 7.19 1.40
C ASP A 329 -19.74 5.74 1.68
N MET A 330 -18.80 4.79 1.86
CA MET A 330 -19.13 3.39 2.13
C MET A 330 -19.86 3.24 3.49
N PRO A 331 -20.94 2.44 3.59
CA PRO A 331 -21.63 2.20 4.86
C PRO A 331 -20.70 1.76 6.00
N SER A 332 -19.69 0.94 5.72
CA SER A 332 -18.71 0.50 6.72
C SER A 332 -17.63 1.52 7.08
N TYR A 333 -17.53 2.67 6.39
CA TYR A 333 -16.66 3.77 6.82
C TYR A 333 -17.05 4.31 8.19
N SER A 334 -18.35 4.26 8.51
CA SER A 334 -18.89 4.59 9.85
C SER A 334 -18.27 3.80 11.01
N LEU A 335 -17.59 2.67 10.74
CA LEU A 335 -16.90 1.87 11.74
C LEU A 335 -15.54 2.45 12.17
N LEU A 336 -15.06 3.52 11.54
CA LEU A 336 -13.77 4.14 11.85
C LEU A 336 -13.81 5.20 12.96
N HIS A 337 -14.98 5.48 13.54
CA HIS A 337 -15.25 6.58 14.47
C HIS A 337 -15.90 6.13 15.78
#